data_AF-A0A7S1LGB6-F1
#
_entry.id   AF-A0A7S1LGB6-F1
#
_cell.length_a   1.000
_cell.length_b   1.000
_cell.length_c   1.000
_cell.angle_alpha   90.00
_cell.angle_beta   90.00
_cell.angle_gamma   90.00
#
_symmetry.space_group_name_H-M   'P 1'
#
loop_
_entity.id
_entity.type
_entity.pdbx_description
1 polymer ?
#
loop_
_entity_poly.entity_id
_entity_poly.type
_entity_poly.pdbx_seq_one_letter_code
_entity_poly.pdbx_strand_id
1 'polypeptide(L)'
;SIQEPADAIKAFQQAMEIDKGKGDPTLVQKIGKAMMQTHDYEKAIQYYHDAMRRHPQQQELRQDLAKLYVRLQRWEEAIKGMEEALQEVRGDDPKSVKYKVDTLIQLAKVHREYA
;
A
#
# COMPACT_ATOMS: atom_id res chain seq x y z
N SER A 1 -16.61 4.00 22.74
CA SER A 1 -15.50 3.97 23.71
C SER A 1 -14.22 4.30 22.95
N ILE A 2 -13.53 5.37 23.31
CA ILE A 2 -12.42 5.97 22.54
C ILE A 2 -11.09 5.36 23.02
N GLN A 3 -10.90 4.06 22.82
CA GLN A 3 -9.67 3.34 23.19
C GLN A 3 -8.92 2.76 21.98
N GLU A 4 -9.63 2.47 20.89
CA GLU A 4 -9.06 1.83 19.70
C GLU A 4 -7.92 2.59 18.99
N PRO A 5 -7.90 3.94 18.88
CA PRO A 5 -6.80 4.61 18.20
C PRO A 5 -5.48 4.58 18.98
N ALA A 6 -5.52 4.59 20.32
CA ALA A 6 -4.30 4.61 21.14
C ALA A 6 -3.58 3.25 21.15
N ASP A 7 -4.33 2.15 21.23
CA ASP A 7 -3.77 0.79 21.19
C ASP A 7 -3.18 0.46 19.82
N ALA A 8 -3.82 0.93 18.75
CA ALA A 8 -3.32 0.75 17.39
C ALA A 8 -2.08 1.62 17.09
N ILE A 9 -1.98 2.83 17.65
CA ILE A 9 -0.73 3.63 17.59
C ILE A 9 0.41 2.92 18.32
N LYS A 10 0.14 2.29 19.47
CA LYS A 10 1.15 1.54 20.23
C LYS A 10 1.59 0.27 19.48
N ALA A 11 0.64 -0.47 18.90
CA ALA A 11 0.93 -1.62 18.04
C ALA A 11 1.74 -1.20 16.80
N PHE A 12 1.46 -0.02 16.25
CA PHE A 12 2.22 0.59 15.16
C PHE A 12 3.66 0.90 15.56
N GLN A 13 3.88 1.60 16.68
CA GLN A 13 5.22 1.92 17.18
C GLN A 13 6.03 0.65 17.44
N GLN A 14 5.41 -0.36 18.06
CA GLN A 14 6.06 -1.65 18.26
C GLN A 14 6.41 -2.34 16.96
N ALA A 15 5.51 -2.32 15.96
CA ALA A 15 5.77 -2.91 14.65
C ALA A 15 6.89 -2.17 13.90
N MET A 16 6.98 -0.84 13.98
CA MET A 16 8.11 -0.09 13.42
C MET A 16 9.44 -0.40 14.11
N GLU A 17 9.43 -0.53 15.44
CA GLU A 17 10.62 -0.89 16.23
C GLU A 17 11.09 -2.33 15.91
N ILE A 18 10.16 -3.26 15.70
CA ILE A 18 10.47 -4.63 15.26
C ILE A 18 11.03 -4.62 13.83
N ASP A 19 10.43 -3.83 12.94
CA ASP A 19 10.91 -3.66 11.57
C ASP A 19 12.34 -3.09 11.57
N LYS A 20 12.71 -2.27 12.57
CA LYS A 20 13.95 -1.46 12.58
C LYS A 20 14.13 -0.66 11.28
N GLY A 21 13.03 -0.33 10.61
CA GLY A 21 13.04 0.28 9.29
C GLY A 21 13.62 -0.60 8.18
N LYS A 22 13.64 -1.93 8.35
CA LYS A 22 14.06 -2.91 7.36
C LYS A 22 13.00 -3.23 6.33
N GLY A 23 11.79 -2.67 6.42
CA GLY A 23 10.74 -2.79 5.40
C GLY A 23 10.36 -4.23 5.07
N ASP A 24 10.17 -5.08 6.08
CA ASP A 24 9.57 -6.40 5.87
C ASP A 24 8.14 -6.21 5.30
N PRO A 25 7.84 -6.73 4.09
CA PRO A 25 6.55 -6.50 3.44
C PRO A 25 5.38 -6.92 4.32
N THR A 26 5.54 -8.00 5.08
CA THR A 26 4.49 -8.54 5.97
C THR A 26 4.20 -7.57 7.11
N LEU A 27 5.23 -6.91 7.61
CA LEU A 27 5.14 -5.97 8.72
C LEU A 27 4.62 -4.62 8.23
N VAL A 28 5.05 -4.17 7.05
CA VAL A 28 4.54 -2.96 6.39
C VAL A 28 3.04 -3.08 6.10
N GLN A 29 2.59 -4.23 5.62
CA GLN A 29 1.16 -4.52 5.43
C GLN A 29 0.36 -4.46 6.72
N LYS A 30 0.87 -5.04 7.80
CA LYS A 30 0.21 -5.01 9.12
C LYS A 30 0.11 -3.58 9.65
N ILE A 31 1.20 -2.81 9.50
CA ILE A 31 1.25 -1.40 9.90
C ILE A 31 0.26 -0.57 9.09
N GLY A 32 0.25 -0.68 7.77
CA GLY A 32 -0.68 0.11 6.94
C GLY A 32 -2.14 -0.23 7.22
N LYS A 33 -2.47 -1.50 7.47
CA LYS A 33 -3.82 -1.91 7.92
C LYS A 33 -4.19 -1.30 9.27
N ALA A 34 -3.27 -1.28 10.24
CA ALA A 34 -3.50 -0.67 11.54
C ALA A 34 -3.72 0.86 11.41
N MET A 35 -2.92 1.55 10.60
CA MET A 35 -3.08 2.99 10.37
C MET A 35 -4.40 3.36 9.69
N MET A 36 -4.89 2.48 8.81
CA MET A 36 -6.22 2.65 8.22
C MET A 36 -7.34 2.55 9.26
N GLN A 37 -7.17 1.71 10.29
CA GLN A 37 -8.14 1.58 11.38
C GLN A 37 -8.11 2.80 12.30
N THR A 38 -6.94 3.43 12.47
CA THR A 38 -6.79 4.66 13.26
C THR A 38 -7.10 5.94 12.51
N HIS A 39 -7.52 5.86 11.24
CA HIS A 39 -7.80 7.01 10.37
C HIS A 39 -6.59 7.95 10.16
N ASP A 40 -5.36 7.45 10.35
CA ASP A 40 -4.12 8.23 10.17
C ASP A 40 -3.55 7.98 8.78
N TYR A 41 -4.36 8.27 7.76
CA TYR A 41 -4.16 7.82 6.38
C TYR A 41 -2.93 8.45 5.70
N GLU A 42 -2.68 9.72 5.95
CA GLU A 42 -1.53 10.47 5.43
C GLU A 42 -0.21 9.87 5.92
N LYS A 43 -0.13 9.47 7.19
CA LYS A 43 1.06 8.79 7.72
C LYS A 43 1.22 7.41 7.12
N ALA A 44 0.12 6.70 6.84
CA ALA A 44 0.17 5.42 6.14
C ALA A 44 0.76 5.56 4.75
N ILE A 45 0.31 6.56 4.00
CA ILE A 45 0.84 6.88 2.68
C ILE A 45 2.34 7.16 2.74
N GLN A 46 2.77 8.04 3.67
CA GLN A 46 4.20 8.35 3.86
C GLN A 46 5.02 7.10 4.19
N TYR A 47 4.51 6.27 5.10
CA TYR A 47 5.19 5.04 5.51
C TYR A 47 5.33 4.03 4.36
N TYR A 48 4.28 3.85 3.55
CA TYR A 48 4.35 3.03 2.34
C TYR A 48 5.38 3.55 1.35
N HIS A 49 5.42 4.86 1.09
CA HIS A 49 6.44 5.48 0.22
C HIS A 49 7.86 5.24 0.73
N ASP A 50 8.10 5.42 2.03
CA ASP A 50 9.42 5.19 2.64
C ASP A 50 9.81 3.71 2.60
N ALA A 51 8.86 2.80 2.78
CA ALA A 51 9.09 1.35 2.65
C ALA A 51 9.44 0.99 1.19
N MET A 52 8.73 1.55 0.22
CA MET A 52 8.98 1.33 -1.21
C MET A 52 10.34 1.86 -1.66
N ARG A 53 10.80 3.01 -1.13
CA ARG A 53 12.15 3.53 -1.43
C ARG A 53 13.27 2.59 -0.95
N ARG A 54 13.05 1.93 0.19
CA ARG A 54 14.00 0.95 0.75
C ARG A 54 13.94 -0.39 0.05
N HIS A 55 12.77 -0.77 -0.46
CA HIS A 55 12.51 -2.07 -1.10
C HIS A 55 11.77 -1.91 -2.43
N PRO A 56 12.42 -1.40 -3.48
CA PRO A 56 11.78 -1.15 -4.76
C PRO A 56 11.23 -2.44 -5.42
N GLN A 57 11.74 -3.61 -5.04
CA GLN A 57 11.31 -4.90 -5.58
C GLN A 57 10.01 -5.44 -4.96
N GLN A 58 9.48 -4.81 -3.91
CA GLN A 58 8.26 -5.27 -3.23
C GLN A 58 7.01 -4.72 -3.90
N GLN A 59 6.55 -5.46 -4.90
CA GLN A 59 5.34 -5.22 -5.67
C GLN A 59 4.06 -5.16 -4.81
N GLU A 60 4.01 -5.93 -3.73
CA GLU A 60 2.86 -6.00 -2.83
C GLU A 60 2.57 -4.66 -2.13
N LEU A 61 3.61 -3.89 -1.79
CA LEU A 61 3.46 -2.59 -1.14
C LEU A 61 2.74 -1.56 -2.03
N ARG A 62 3.02 -1.59 -3.33
CA ARG A 62 2.35 -0.74 -4.31
C ARG A 62 0.87 -1.04 -4.42
N GLN A 63 0.51 -2.31 -4.44
CA GLN A 63 -0.90 -2.71 -4.48
C GLN A 63 -1.66 -2.23 -3.23
N ASP A 64 -1.04 -2.31 -2.06
CA ASP A 64 -1.71 -1.89 -0.83
C ASP A 64 -1.81 -0.36 -0.71
N LEU A 65 -0.81 0.38 -1.17
CA LEU A 65 -0.90 1.84 -1.29
C LEU A 65 -2.00 2.25 -2.29
N ALA A 66 -2.10 1.58 -3.44
CA ALA A 66 -3.14 1.87 -4.43
C ALA A 66 -4.55 1.58 -3.88
N LYS A 67 -4.74 0.46 -3.18
CA LYS A 67 -6.00 0.15 -2.47
C LYS A 67 -6.33 1.18 -1.39
N LEU A 68 -5.32 1.71 -0.69
CA LEU A 68 -5.50 2.77 0.28
C LEU A 68 -6.01 4.04 -0.41
N TYR A 69 -5.39 4.47 -1.50
CA TYR A 69 -5.86 5.64 -2.27
C TYR A 69 -7.30 5.48 -2.76
N VAL A 70 -7.68 4.29 -3.25
CA VAL A 70 -9.07 3.95 -3.62
C VAL A 70 -10.04 4.15 -2.46
N ARG A 71 -9.70 3.64 -1.26
CA ARG A 71 -10.56 3.80 -0.08
C ARG A 71 -10.71 5.25 0.36
N LEU A 72 -9.72 6.08 0.08
CA LEU A 72 -9.74 7.52 0.36
C LEU A 72 -10.39 8.33 -0.76
N GLN A 73 -10.91 7.67 -1.80
CA GLN A 73 -11.44 8.32 -3.02
C GLN A 73 -10.42 9.23 -3.71
N ARG A 74 -9.13 8.96 -3.49
CA ARG A 74 -7.98 9.59 -4.13
C ARG A 74 -7.68 8.88 -5.45
N TRP A 75 -8.62 9.00 -6.38
CA TRP A 75 -8.66 8.21 -7.60
C TRP A 75 -7.46 8.48 -8.52
N GLU A 76 -7.09 9.75 -8.68
CA GLU A 76 -5.97 10.16 -9.52
C GLU A 76 -4.64 9.58 -9.00
N GLU A 77 -4.40 9.64 -7.68
CA GLU A 77 -3.20 9.05 -7.08
C GLU A 77 -3.19 7.52 -7.18
N ALA A 78 -4.35 6.88 -7.05
CA ALA A 78 -4.48 5.44 -7.24
C ALA A 78 -4.14 5.02 -8.68
N ILE A 79 -4.74 5.70 -9.68
CA ILE A 79 -4.51 5.43 -11.11
C ILE A 79 -3.03 5.61 -11.43
N LYS A 80 -2.47 6.77 -11.10
CA LYS A 80 -1.06 7.08 -11.37
C LYS A 80 -0.12 6.04 -10.75
N GLY A 81 -0.34 5.68 -9.49
CA GLY A 81 0.48 4.67 -8.81
C GLY A 81 0.40 3.27 -9.44
N MET A 82 -0.78 2.89 -9.94
CA MET A 82 -0.97 1.62 -10.65
C MET A 82 -0.31 1.63 -12.05
N GLU A 83 -0.37 2.75 -12.78
CA GLU A 83 0.30 2.91 -14.08
C GLU A 83 1.83 2.85 -13.95
N GLU A 84 2.39 3.56 -12.98
CA GLU A 84 3.83 3.52 -12.67
C GLU A 84 4.27 2.08 -12.31
N ALA A 85 3.46 1.38 -11.49
CA ALA A 85 3.73 -0.01 -11.14
C ALA A 85 3.76 -0.95 -12.35
N LEU A 86 2.89 -0.74 -13.34
CA LEU A 86 2.85 -1.52 -14.57
C LEU A 86 4.07 -1.25 -15.47
N GLN A 87 4.55 0.00 -15.52
CA GLN A 87 5.73 0.37 -16.31
C GLN A 87 7.03 -0.24 -15.75
N GLU A 88 7.12 -0.45 -14.44
CA GLU A 88 8.29 -1.04 -13.81
C GLU A 88 8.42 -2.55 -14.00
N VAL A 89 7.32 -3.27 -14.24
CA VAL A 89 7.35 -4.73 -14.37
C VAL A 89 7.77 -5.12 -15.78
N ARG A 90 9.06 -5.42 -15.94
CA ARG A 90 9.67 -5.81 -17.23
C ARG A 90 9.67 -7.31 -17.51
N GLY A 91 9.33 -8.14 -16.52
CA GLY A 91 9.32 -9.60 -16.66
C GLY A 91 8.03 -10.13 -17.29
N ASP A 92 8.14 -11.25 -17.99
CA ASP A 92 7.01 -12.03 -18.54
C ASP A 92 6.93 -13.44 -17.91
N ASP A 93 7.63 -13.65 -16.80
CA ASP A 93 7.48 -14.85 -15.99
C ASP A 93 6.07 -14.88 -15.33
N PRO A 94 5.58 -16.06 -14.91
CA PRO A 94 4.24 -16.20 -14.35
C PRO A 94 3.94 -15.27 -13.17
N LYS A 95 4.93 -14.93 -12.33
CA LYS A 95 4.74 -14.02 -11.20
C LYS A 95 4.52 -12.58 -11.71
N SER A 96 5.36 -12.14 -12.64
CA SER A 96 5.24 -10.81 -13.27
C SER A 96 3.94 -10.66 -14.04
N VAL A 97 3.53 -11.67 -14.81
CA VAL A 97 2.25 -11.67 -15.54
C VAL A 97 1.08 -11.59 -14.58
N LYS A 98 1.07 -12.41 -13.52
CA LYS A 98 0.03 -12.36 -12.49
C LYS A 98 -0.08 -10.97 -11.86
N TYR A 99 1.05 -10.37 -11.50
CA TYR A 99 1.07 -9.02 -10.92
C TYR A 99 0.49 -7.97 -11.88
N LYS A 100 0.87 -8.01 -13.16
CA LYS A 100 0.32 -7.12 -14.20
C LYS A 100 -1.20 -7.26 -14.30
N VAL A 101 -1.71 -8.50 -14.37
CA VAL A 101 -3.16 -8.80 -14.44
C VAL A 101 -3.89 -8.28 -13.21
N ASP A 102 -3.41 -8.58 -12.00
CA ASP A 102 -4.04 -8.15 -10.76
C ASP A 102 -4.11 -6.62 -10.67
N THR A 103 -3.07 -5.92 -11.14
CA THR A 103 -3.00 -4.46 -11.15
C THR A 103 -3.96 -3.87 -12.19
N LEU A 104 -4.03 -4.43 -13.40
CA LEU A 104 -4.99 -4.01 -14.43
C LEU A 104 -6.46 -4.21 -14.00
N ILE A 105 -6.77 -5.31 -13.32
CA ILE A 105 -8.11 -5.57 -12.77
C ILE A 105 -8.48 -4.49 -11.75
N GLN A 106 -7.54 -4.09 -10.88
CA GLN A 106 -7.80 -3.02 -9.92
C GLN A 106 -7.97 -1.67 -10.63
N LEU A 107 -7.11 -1.34 -11.59
CA LEU A 107 -7.20 -0.11 -12.36
C LEU A 107 -8.55 0.03 -13.08
N ALA A 108 -9.03 -1.05 -13.69
CA ALA A 108 -10.36 -1.08 -14.33
C ALA A 108 -11.51 -0.83 -13.33
N LYS A 109 -11.41 -1.34 -12.09
CA LYS A 109 -12.39 -1.06 -11.04
C LYS A 109 -12.37 0.41 -10.65
N VAL A 110 -11.19 0.98 -10.46
CA VAL A 110 -11.03 2.39 -10.13
C VAL A 110 -11.64 3.29 -11.19
N HIS A 111 -11.35 3.05 -12.48
CA HIS A 111 -11.95 3.82 -13.57
C HIS A 111 -13.47 3.70 -13.62
N ARG A 112 -14.03 2.54 -13.26
CA ARG A 112 -15.49 2.36 -13.21
C ARG A 112 -16.13 3.11 -12.05
N GLU A 113 -15.44 3.23 -10.92
CA GLU A 113 -15.93 3.96 -9.73
C GLU A 113 -15.69 5.47 -9.84
N TYR A 114 -14.74 5.89 -10.67
CA TYR A 114 -14.40 7.29 -10.97
C TYR A 114 -15.33 7.95 -12.02
N ALA A 115 -16.05 7.16 -12.83
CA ALA A 115 -16.95 7.62 -13.89
C ALA A 115 -18.37 7.92 -13.37
#